data_AF-A0A3D3VNY7-F1
#
_entry.id   AF-A0A3D3VNY7-F1
#
_cell.length_a   1.000
_cell.length_b   1.000
_cell.length_c   1.000
_cell.angle_alpha   90.00
_cell.angle_beta   90.00
_cell.angle_gamma   90.00
#
_symmetry.space_group_name_H-M   'P 1'
#
loop_
_entity.id
_entity.type
_entity.pdbx_description
1 polymer ?
#
loop_
_entity_poly.entity_id
_entity_poly.type
_entity_poly.pdbx_seq_one_letter_code
_entity_poly.pdbx_strand_id
1 'polypeptide(L)'
;LCGHGEHDDGLYVDPKIQRSERGRDCLKVMESEMDRMGSGKDWESWRAEAQAEVEAAVIQVSAEPVPDPFEEDWWATKSGAEAEGLGSP
;
A
#
# COMPACT_ATOMS: atom_id res chain seq x y z
N LEU A 1 11.97 3.48 -5.62
CA LEU A 1 11.58 2.15 -6.15
C LEU A 1 11.88 1.14 -5.07
N CYS A 2 10.91 0.31 -4.68
CA CYS A 2 11.04 -0.72 -3.65
C CYS A 2 10.79 -2.10 -4.30
N GLY A 3 10.99 -3.18 -3.56
CA GLY A 3 10.56 -4.52 -4.00
C GLY A 3 9.05 -4.58 -4.26
N HIS A 4 8.62 -5.63 -4.97
CA HIS A 4 7.22 -5.82 -5.38
C HIS A 4 6.25 -5.97 -4.20
N GLY A 5 6.70 -6.58 -3.10
CA GLY A 5 5.90 -6.80 -1.89
C GLY A 5 6.77 -6.85 -0.63
N GLU A 6 6.15 -7.11 0.52
CA GLU A 6 6.80 -7.06 1.84
C GLU A 6 8.06 -7.91 1.95
N HIS A 7 8.07 -9.08 1.30
CA HIS A 7 9.19 -10.02 1.32
C HIS A 7 10.18 -9.88 0.15
N ASP A 8 9.96 -8.93 -0.75
CA ASP A 8 10.85 -8.69 -1.90
C ASP A 8 11.87 -7.59 -1.56
N ASP A 9 13.15 -7.94 -1.58
CA ASP A 9 14.25 -7.02 -1.29
C ASP A 9 14.58 -6.06 -2.45
N GLY A 10 14.03 -6.30 -3.65
CA GLY A 10 14.23 -5.48 -4.83
C GLY A 10 15.68 -5.44 -5.35
N LEU A 11 16.57 -6.33 -4.91
CA LEU A 11 18.00 -6.30 -5.25
C LEU A 11 18.28 -6.58 -6.74
N TYR A 12 17.30 -7.13 -7.45
CA TYR A 12 17.37 -7.36 -8.90
C TYR A 12 17.25 -6.07 -9.73
N VAL A 13 16.87 -4.94 -9.12
CA VAL A 13 16.79 -3.64 -9.80
C VAL A 13 18.17 -2.98 -9.81
N ASP A 14 18.70 -2.64 -11.00
CA ASP A 14 19.98 -1.92 -11.13
C ASP A 14 19.93 -0.62 -10.30
N PRO A 15 20.85 -0.41 -9.34
CA PRO A 15 20.90 0.80 -8.52
C PRO A 15 21.01 2.10 -9.34
N LYS A 16 21.49 2.05 -10.58
CA LYS A 16 21.48 3.19 -11.50
C LYS A 16 20.07 3.65 -11.84
N ILE A 17 19.10 2.74 -11.91
CA ILE A 17 17.70 3.07 -12.17
C ILE A 17 17.12 3.79 -10.94
N GLN A 18 17.40 3.30 -9.74
CA GLN A 18 16.93 3.94 -8.49
C GLN A 18 17.48 5.36 -8.32
N ARG A 19 18.71 5.62 -8.80
CA ARG A 19 19.33 6.95 -8.78
C ARG A 19 18.99 7.83 -9.99
N SER A 20 18.29 7.28 -10.98
CA SER A 20 17.88 8.03 -12.18
C SER A 20 16.72 8.98 -11.87
N GLU A 21 16.36 9.84 -12.83
CA GLU A 21 15.20 10.72 -12.70
C GLU A 21 13.89 9.98 -12.38
N ARG A 22 13.76 8.72 -12.83
CA ARG A 22 12.60 7.86 -12.57
C ARG A 22 12.54 7.31 -11.14
N GLY A 23 13.69 7.26 -10.46
CA GLY A 23 13.77 6.78 -9.08
C GLY A 23 13.58 7.87 -8.03
N ARG A 24 13.43 9.13 -8.44
CA ARG A 24 13.23 10.27 -7.53
C ARG A 24 11.93 10.14 -6.75
N ASP A 25 11.95 10.68 -5.54
CA ASP A 25 10.76 10.88 -4.72
C ASP A 25 9.84 11.90 -5.40
N CYS A 26 8.67 11.43 -5.86
CA CYS A 26 7.71 12.26 -6.58
C CYS A 26 7.13 13.39 -5.72
N LEU A 27 7.08 13.23 -4.39
CA LEU A 27 6.59 14.28 -3.49
C LEU A 27 7.59 15.43 -3.40
N LYS A 28 8.90 15.13 -3.31
CA LYS A 28 9.95 16.16 -3.34
C LYS A 28 10.03 16.88 -4.69
N VAL A 29 9.81 16.13 -5.78
CA VAL A 29 9.70 16.74 -7.12
C VAL A 29 8.52 17.71 -7.14
N MET A 30 7.33 17.29 -6.67
CA MET A 30 6.16 18.17 -6.63
C MET A 30 6.39 19.42 -5.78
N GLU A 31 6.96 19.28 -4.57
CA GLU A 31 7.31 20.39 -3.69
C GLU A 31 8.20 21.42 -4.40
N SER A 32 9.28 20.97 -5.03
CA SER A 32 10.18 21.85 -5.79
C SER A 32 9.50 22.52 -6.99
N GLU A 33 8.60 21.81 -7.67
CA GLU A 33 7.88 22.35 -8.83
C GLU A 33 6.84 23.40 -8.42
N MET A 34 6.12 23.17 -7.32
CA MET A 34 5.15 24.12 -6.77
C MET A 34 5.81 25.38 -6.24
N ASP A 35 6.98 25.26 -5.60
CA ASP A 35 7.77 26.42 -5.19
C ASP A 35 8.22 27.25 -6.40
N ARG A 36 8.68 26.58 -7.46
CA ARG A 36 9.05 27.24 -8.73
C ARG A 36 7.88 27.97 -9.37
N MET A 37 6.66 27.46 -9.22
CA MET A 37 5.43 28.07 -9.70
C MET A 37 4.88 29.16 -8.77
N GLY A 38 5.51 29.40 -7.61
CA GLY A 38 5.06 30.38 -6.62
C GLY A 38 3.80 29.96 -5.87
N SER A 39 3.46 28.67 -5.88
CA SER A 39 2.29 28.09 -5.24
C SER A 39 2.68 27.13 -4.10
N GLY A 40 3.72 27.48 -3.34
CA GLY A 40 4.19 26.68 -2.21
C GLY A 40 3.05 26.39 -1.23
N LYS A 41 3.08 25.20 -0.65
CA LYS A 41 2.08 24.72 0.32
C LYS A 41 2.77 24.47 1.66
N ASP A 42 2.01 24.53 2.75
CA ASP A 42 2.46 23.96 4.02
C ASP A 42 2.53 22.43 3.91
N TRP A 43 3.69 21.93 3.49
CA TRP A 43 3.97 20.51 3.34
C TRP A 43 4.12 19.81 4.69
N GLU A 44 4.53 20.53 5.74
CA GLU A 44 4.71 19.97 7.07
C GLU A 44 3.35 19.63 7.70
N SER A 45 2.40 20.57 7.71
CA SER A 45 1.04 20.29 8.19
C SER A 45 0.39 19.17 7.40
N TRP A 46 0.52 19.18 6.07
CA TRP A 46 -0.07 18.14 5.23
C TRP A 46 0.49 16.74 5.53
N ARG A 47 1.81 16.63 5.77
CA ARG A 47 2.43 15.36 6.19
C ARG A 47 1.99 14.94 7.58
N ALA A 48 1.88 15.87 8.53
CA ALA A 48 1.42 15.59 9.88
C ALA A 48 -0.02 15.07 9.89
N GLU A 49 -0.91 15.67 9.11
CA GLU A 49 -2.29 15.23 8.94
C GLU A 49 -2.36 13.80 8.37
N ALA A 50 -1.62 13.53 7.28
CA ALA A 50 -1.58 12.19 6.68
C ALA A 50 -1.00 11.14 7.64
N GLN A 51 0.04 11.49 8.41
CA GLN A 51 0.62 10.61 9.41
C GLN A 51 -0.38 10.27 10.52
N ALA A 52 -1.13 11.27 11.02
CA ALA A 52 -2.15 11.06 12.04
C ALA A 52 -3.28 10.14 11.54
N GLU A 53 -3.68 10.25 10.28
CA GLU A 53 -4.67 9.36 9.66
C GLU A 53 -4.17 7.91 9.58
N VAL A 54 -2.92 7.71 9.15
CA VAL A 54 -2.29 6.37 9.10
C VAL A 54 -2.22 5.76 10.51
N GLU A 55 -1.79 6.53 11.51
CA GLU A 55 -1.70 6.05 12.89
C GLU A 55 -3.08 5.67 13.45
N ALA A 56 -4.10 6.49 13.21
CA ALA A 56 -5.47 6.19 13.61
C ALA A 56 -5.98 4.89 12.96
N ALA A 57 -5.72 4.70 11.66
CA ALA A 57 -6.08 3.48 10.95
C ALA A 57 -5.38 2.25 11.53
N VAL A 58 -4.08 2.34 11.80
CA VAL A 58 -3.30 1.25 12.42
C VAL A 58 -3.84 0.90 13.81
N ILE A 59 -4.15 1.90 14.64
CA ILE A 59 -4.73 1.69 15.97
C ILE A 59 -6.08 0.96 15.87
N GLN A 60 -6.94 1.40 14.95
CA GLN A 60 -8.25 0.80 14.76
C GLN A 60 -8.13 -0.67 14.36
N VAL A 61 -7.42 -0.97 13.26
CA VAL A 61 -7.35 -2.34 12.72
C VAL A 61 -6.60 -3.29 13.65
N SER A 62 -5.67 -2.78 14.46
CA SER A 62 -4.96 -3.62 15.45
C SER A 62 -5.85 -4.02 16.63
N ALA A 63 -6.96 -3.31 16.85
CA ALA A 63 -7.92 -3.61 17.91
C ALA A 63 -9.11 -4.46 17.42
N GLU A 64 -9.25 -4.65 16.11
CA GLU A 64 -10.29 -5.50 15.51
C GLU A 64 -10.01 -6.99 15.84
N PRO A 65 -11.06 -7.81 16.03
CA PRO A 65 -10.88 -9.24 16.26
C PRO A 65 -10.27 -9.90 15.02
N VAL A 66 -9.56 -11.01 15.23
CA VAL A 66 -9.12 -11.84 14.11
C VAL A 66 -10.36 -12.41 13.38
N PRO A 67 -10.28 -12.61 12.06
CA PRO A 67 -11.36 -13.25 11.31
C PRO A 67 -11.78 -14.59 11.91
N ASP A 68 -13.09 -14.80 12.07
CA ASP A 68 -13.64 -16.07 12.53
C ASP A 68 -14.06 -16.93 11.32
N PRO A 69 -13.38 -18.06 11.05
CA PRO A 69 -13.68 -18.91 9.90
C PRO A 69 -15.05 -19.62 9.99
N PHE A 70 -15.73 -19.57 11.13
CA PHE A 70 -17.06 -20.18 11.31
C PHE A 70 -18.21 -19.17 11.20
N GLU A 71 -17.94 -17.88 11.38
CA GLU A 71 -18.93 -16.80 11.25
C GLU A 71 -18.81 -16.08 9.90
N GLU A 72 -17.65 -16.14 9.26
CA GLU A 72 -17.37 -15.43 8.02
C GLU A 72 -17.33 -16.37 6.79
N ASP A 73 -18.06 -16.00 5.74
CA ASP A 73 -18.06 -16.70 4.46
C ASP A 73 -16.90 -16.22 3.58
N TRP A 74 -15.76 -16.92 3.64
CA TRP A 74 -14.58 -16.64 2.81
C TRP A 74 -14.55 -17.54 1.57
N TRP A 75 -14.42 -16.92 0.39
CA TRP A 75 -14.30 -17.64 -0.89
C TRP A 75 -13.04 -17.23 -1.62
N ALA A 76 -12.17 -18.19 -1.95
CA ALA A 76 -10.95 -17.95 -2.72
C ALA A 76 -11.24 -17.58 -4.19
N THR A 77 -12.42 -17.95 -4.70
CA THR A 77 -12.91 -17.62 -6.03
C THR A 77 -14.32 -17.03 -5.94
N LYS A 78 -14.73 -16.26 -6.95
CA LYS A 78 -15.96 -15.45 -6.91
C LYS A 78 -17.30 -16.21 -6.91
N SER A 79 -17.29 -17.55 -6.90
CA SER A 79 -18.51 -18.36 -6.96
C SER A 79 -18.54 -19.40 -5.85
N GLY A 80 -19.34 -19.16 -4.80
CA GLY A 80 -19.56 -20.09 -3.69
C GLY A 80 -20.45 -21.30 -4.02
N ALA A 81 -20.58 -21.67 -5.29
CA ALA A 81 -21.50 -22.70 -5.75
C ALA A 81 -20.84 -23.83 -6.56
N GLU A 82 -19.51 -23.86 -6.69
CA GLU A 82 -18.81 -24.91 -7.42
C GLU A 82 -17.84 -25.64 -6.48
N ALA A 83 -18.40 -26.23 -5.43
CA ALA A 83 -17.76 -27.38 -4.80
C ALA A 83 -17.80 -28.52 -5.82
N GLU A 84 -16.63 -28.86 -6.38
CA GLU A 84 -16.47 -29.98 -7.29
C GLU A 84 -17.18 -31.22 -6.73
N GLY A 85 -18.09 -31.78 -7.52
CA GLY A 85 -18.78 -33.01 -7.20
C GLY A 85 -17.74 -34.11 -6.97
N LEU A 86 -17.50 -34.42 -5.70
CA LEU A 86 -16.90 -35.69 -5.30
C LEU A 86 -17.78 -36.78 -5.88
N GLY A 87 -17.34 -37.35 -7.00
CA GLY A 87 -17.88 -38.56 -7.57
C GLY A 87 -17.99 -39.59 -6.45
N SER A 88 -19.22 -39.97 -6.14
CA SER A 88 -19.52 -41.20 -5.42
C SER A 88 -19.79 -42.30 -6.46
N PRO A 89 -19.46 -43.56 -6.13
CA PRO A 89 -19.10 -44.63 -7.07
C PRO A 89 -20.20 -45.10 -8.02
#